data_AF-A0AA86MCL3-F1
#
_entry.id   AF-A0AA86MCL3-F1
#
_cell.length_a   1.000
_cell.length_b   1.000
_cell.length_c   1.000
_cell.angle_alpha   90.00
_cell.angle_beta   90.00
_cell.angle_gamma   90.00
#
_symmetry.space_group_name_H-M   'P 1'
#
loop_
_entity.id
_entity.type
_entity.pdbx_description
1 polymer ?
#
loop_
_entity_poly.entity_id
_entity_poly.type
_entity_poly.pdbx_seq_one_letter_code
_entity_poly.pdbx_strand_id
1 'polypeptide(L)'
;MGLKKHEASNVLAKSPLTISTTECMQIDQMVKSHHLLQLAKRYNSSISGSSKKFEDLKPEFQTVITSVSFQHGLELARSAPKFWAAAIAQDWALVVKIPRAFEDQYPTRRNKEADLMEQAL
;
A
#
# COMPACT_ATOMS: atom_id res chain seq x y z
N MET A 1 20.21 -14.85 -6.71
CA MET A 1 18.87 -14.52 -6.16
C MET A 1 18.67 -15.33 -4.88
N GLY A 2 17.98 -14.80 -3.87
CA GLY A 2 17.66 -15.55 -2.63
C GLY A 2 18.52 -15.23 -1.39
N LEU A 3 19.52 -14.35 -1.52
CA LEU A 3 20.33 -13.88 -0.38
C LEU A 3 19.49 -12.99 0.55
N LYS A 4 19.72 -13.09 1.86
CA LYS A 4 18.99 -12.34 2.90
C LYS A 4 19.93 -11.87 4.01
N LYS A 5 19.47 -10.91 4.82
CA LYS A 5 20.15 -10.42 6.03
C LYS A 5 21.64 -10.08 5.74
N HIS A 6 22.55 -10.62 6.54
CA HIS A 6 23.99 -10.32 6.49
C HIS A 6 24.62 -10.72 5.15
N GLU A 7 24.18 -11.82 4.52
CA GLU A 7 24.71 -12.26 3.23
C GLU A 7 24.38 -11.25 2.12
N ALA A 8 23.14 -10.76 2.09
CA ALA A 8 22.74 -9.72 1.15
C ALA A 8 23.55 -8.43 1.34
N SER A 9 23.73 -8.00 2.60
CA SER A 9 24.54 -6.82 2.92
C SER A 9 25.99 -6.97 2.45
N ASN A 10 26.60 -8.14 2.68
CA ASN A 10 27.97 -8.42 2.27
C ASN A 10 28.15 -8.39 0.75
N VAL A 11 27.20 -8.98 0.01
CA VAL A 11 27.26 -8.98 -1.46
C VAL A 11 27.05 -7.57 -2.02
N LEU A 12 26.11 -6.81 -1.46
CA LEU A 12 25.89 -5.40 -1.84
C LEU A 12 27.14 -4.53 -1.62
N ALA A 13 27.87 -4.75 -0.52
CA ALA A 13 29.12 -4.05 -0.25
C ALA A 13 30.26 -4.46 -1.21
N LYS A 14 30.34 -5.74 -1.57
CA LYS A 14 31.41 -6.27 -2.43
C LYS A 14 31.20 -6.00 -3.91
N SER A 15 29.95 -6.05 -4.38
CA SER A 15 29.62 -5.97 -5.80
C SER A 15 28.25 -5.32 -5.99
N PRO A 16 28.14 -3.99 -5.77
CA PRO A 16 26.88 -3.29 -5.97
C PRO A 16 26.49 -3.33 -7.45
N LEU A 17 25.21 -3.55 -7.72
CA LEU A 17 24.64 -3.42 -9.05
C LEU A 17 24.06 -2.01 -9.19
N THR A 18 24.50 -1.26 -10.20
CA THR A 18 23.85 -0.01 -10.61
C THR A 18 22.99 -0.31 -11.82
N ILE A 19 21.72 0.03 -11.74
CA ILE A 19 20.78 -0.03 -12.87
C ILE A 19 20.43 1.38 -13.30
N SER A 20 20.05 1.54 -14.57
CA SER A 20 19.56 2.80 -15.10
C SER A 20 18.22 3.18 -14.45
N THR A 21 17.89 4.48 -14.50
CA THR A 21 16.57 4.97 -14.06
C THR A 21 15.43 4.27 -14.81
N THR A 22 15.60 4.01 -16.11
CA THR A 22 14.61 3.31 -16.92
C THR A 22 14.37 1.88 -16.42
N GLU A 23 15.42 1.12 -16.17
CA GLU A 23 15.31 -0.25 -15.63
C GLU A 23 14.67 -0.23 -14.24
N CYS A 24 15.05 0.72 -13.39
CA CYS A 24 14.44 0.89 -12.07
C CYS A 24 12.93 1.14 -12.17
N MET A 25 12.50 2.06 -13.04
CA MET A 25 11.08 2.34 -13.25
C MET A 25 10.33 1.14 -13.82
N GLN A 26 10.92 0.40 -14.75
CA GLN A 26 10.29 -0.81 -15.32
C GLN A 26 10.08 -1.89 -14.26
N ILE A 27 11.09 -2.16 -13.44
CA ILE A 27 11.00 -3.14 -12.35
C ILE A 27 9.94 -2.69 -11.33
N ASP A 28 9.99 -1.43 -10.90
CA ASP A 28 9.07 -0.88 -9.92
C ASP A 28 7.62 -0.91 -10.41
N GLN A 29 7.39 -0.53 -11.68
CA GLN A 29 6.07 -0.59 -12.30
C GLN A 29 5.53 -2.01 -12.35
N MET A 30 6.34 -3.01 -12.73
CA MET A 30 5.89 -4.40 -12.82
C MET A 30 5.51 -4.96 -11.43
N VAL A 31 6.35 -4.72 -10.42
CA VAL A 31 6.09 -5.16 -9.04
C VAL A 31 4.83 -4.48 -8.48
N LYS A 32 4.70 -3.16 -8.63
CA LYS A 32 3.54 -2.41 -8.14
C LYS A 32 2.25 -2.80 -8.85
N SER A 33 2.30 -2.99 -10.17
CA SER A 33 1.12 -3.40 -10.95
C SER A 33 0.62 -4.77 -10.52
N HIS A 34 1.53 -5.73 -10.32
CA HIS A 34 1.16 -7.05 -9.84
C HIS A 34 0.50 -7.00 -8.44
N HIS A 35 1.08 -6.23 -7.52
CA HIS A 35 0.52 -6.04 -6.18
C HIS A 35 -0.86 -5.37 -6.22
N LEU A 36 -1.00 -4.32 -7.03
CA LEU A 36 -2.24 -3.55 -7.20
C LEU A 36 -3.39 -4.43 -7.72
N LEU A 37 -3.13 -5.28 -8.72
CA LEU A 37 -4.14 -6.20 -9.26
C LEU A 37 -4.65 -7.17 -8.19
N GLN A 38 -3.75 -7.70 -7.35
CA GLN A 38 -4.14 -8.60 -6.26
C GLN A 38 -4.93 -7.86 -5.17
N LEU A 39 -4.52 -6.64 -4.83
CA LEU A 39 -5.20 -5.79 -3.86
C LEU A 39 -6.61 -5.42 -4.34
N ALA A 40 -6.75 -4.94 -5.58
CA ALA A 40 -8.04 -4.58 -6.17
C ALA A 40 -9.01 -5.77 -6.16
N LYS A 41 -8.54 -6.96 -6.54
CA LYS A 41 -9.34 -8.19 -6.48
C LYS A 41 -9.84 -8.49 -5.06
N ARG A 42 -8.98 -8.34 -4.05
CA ARG A 42 -9.33 -8.58 -2.65
C ARG A 42 -10.32 -7.54 -2.12
N TYR A 43 -10.11 -6.28 -2.44
CA TYR A 43 -11.02 -5.20 -2.11
C TYR A 43 -12.41 -5.47 -2.70
N ASN A 44 -12.47 -5.71 -4.02
CA ASN A 44 -13.72 -5.96 -4.73
C ASN A 44 -14.46 -7.22 -4.25
N SER A 45 -13.73 -8.20 -3.70
CA SER A 45 -14.34 -9.41 -3.10
C SER A 45 -14.81 -9.21 -1.66
N SER A 46 -14.39 -8.13 -0.99
CA SER A 46 -14.66 -7.88 0.44
C SER A 46 -15.71 -6.78 0.68
N ILE A 47 -15.98 -5.95 -0.32
CA ILE A 47 -17.01 -4.90 -0.25
C ILE A 47 -18.43 -5.47 -0.37
N SER A 48 -19.42 -4.71 0.11
CA SER A 48 -20.83 -4.99 -0.14
C SER A 48 -21.20 -4.71 -1.60
N GLY A 49 -22.24 -5.36 -2.13
CA GLY A 49 -22.66 -5.22 -3.53
C GLY A 49 -23.12 -3.82 -3.95
N SER A 50 -23.42 -2.93 -3.00
CA SER A 50 -23.76 -1.53 -3.25
C SER A 50 -22.56 -0.57 -3.18
N SER A 51 -21.40 -1.04 -2.73
CA SER A 51 -20.19 -0.23 -2.56
C SER A 51 -19.42 -0.11 -3.88
N LYS A 52 -18.72 1.00 -4.07
CA LYS A 52 -17.86 1.22 -5.25
C LYS A 52 -16.72 0.19 -5.30
N LYS A 53 -16.36 -0.26 -6.49
CA LYS A 53 -15.16 -1.08 -6.67
C LYS A 53 -13.90 -0.23 -6.49
N PHE A 54 -12.76 -0.90 -6.30
CA PHE A 54 -11.47 -0.26 -6.08
C PHE A 54 -11.11 0.73 -7.19
N GLU A 55 -11.29 0.33 -8.44
CA GLU A 55 -11.05 1.14 -9.64
C GLU A 55 -11.93 2.40 -9.72
N ASP A 56 -13.09 2.39 -9.04
CA ASP A 56 -14.07 3.48 -9.04
C ASP A 56 -13.91 4.43 -7.83
N LEU A 57 -12.93 4.16 -6.96
CA LEU A 57 -12.60 5.06 -5.84
C LEU A 57 -11.88 6.31 -6.35
N LYS A 58 -11.91 7.40 -5.56
CA LYS A 58 -11.07 8.56 -5.87
C LYS A 58 -9.58 8.16 -5.84
N PRO A 59 -8.72 8.71 -6.73
CA PRO A 59 -7.31 8.29 -6.86
C PRO A 59 -6.51 8.34 -5.56
N GLU A 60 -6.84 9.28 -4.67
CA GLU A 60 -6.21 9.47 -3.37
C GLU A 60 -6.45 8.25 -2.47
N PHE A 61 -7.69 7.75 -2.42
CA PHE A 61 -8.01 6.54 -1.66
C PHE A 61 -7.35 5.30 -2.27
N GLN A 62 -7.35 5.16 -3.61
CA GLN A 62 -6.65 4.06 -4.27
C GLN A 62 -5.16 4.05 -3.91
N THR A 63 -4.53 5.22 -3.97
CA THR A 63 -3.10 5.41 -3.67
C THR A 63 -2.78 5.01 -2.23
N VAL A 64 -3.56 5.47 -1.28
CA VAL A 64 -3.28 5.19 0.14
C VAL A 64 -3.57 3.75 0.51
N ILE A 65 -4.69 3.17 0.08
CA ILE A 65 -4.97 1.74 0.32
C ILE A 65 -3.84 0.88 -0.25
N THR A 66 -3.36 1.22 -1.45
CA THR A 66 -2.19 0.57 -2.06
C THR A 66 -0.93 0.75 -1.24
N SER A 67 -0.63 1.96 -0.78
CA SER A 67 0.56 2.26 0.02
C SER A 67 0.55 1.49 1.35
N VAL A 68 -0.57 1.47 2.07
CA VAL A 68 -0.75 0.69 3.30
C VAL A 68 -0.56 -0.80 3.02
N SER A 69 -1.19 -1.33 1.97
CA SER A 69 -1.03 -2.74 1.59
C SER A 69 0.39 -3.09 1.18
N PHE A 70 1.12 -2.20 0.52
CA PHE A 70 2.51 -2.46 0.14
C PHE A 70 3.42 -2.59 1.38
N GLN A 71 3.11 -1.86 2.45
CA GLN A 71 3.88 -1.91 3.70
C GLN A 71 3.46 -3.06 4.62
N HIS A 72 2.15 -3.34 4.73
CA HIS A 72 1.59 -4.32 5.66
C HIS A 72 1.22 -5.65 5.01
N GLY A 73 1.43 -5.79 3.71
CA GLY A 73 1.04 -6.95 2.90
C GLY A 73 -0.40 -6.88 2.38
N LEU A 74 -0.75 -7.86 1.55
CA LEU A 74 -2.07 -7.97 0.91
C LEU A 74 -3.21 -8.33 1.88
N GLU A 75 -2.89 -8.98 3.00
CA GLU A 75 -3.87 -9.43 4.01
C GLU A 75 -4.19 -8.32 5.02
N LEU A 76 -4.70 -7.18 4.54
CA LEU A 76 -5.00 -6.02 5.40
C LEU A 76 -6.05 -6.32 6.48
N ALA A 77 -6.96 -7.27 6.24
CA ALA A 77 -7.89 -7.75 7.27
C ALA A 77 -7.16 -8.31 8.52
N ARG A 78 -5.92 -8.79 8.36
CA ARG A 78 -5.08 -9.29 9.46
C ARG A 78 -4.06 -8.24 9.92
N SER A 79 -3.39 -7.57 8.98
CA SER A 79 -2.27 -6.68 9.32
C SER A 79 -2.67 -5.24 9.64
N ALA A 80 -3.86 -4.81 9.23
CA ALA A 80 -4.42 -3.49 9.52
C ALA A 80 -5.97 -3.55 9.60
N PRO A 81 -6.55 -4.37 10.51
CA PRO A 81 -7.96 -4.74 10.49
C PRO A 81 -8.91 -3.55 10.54
N LYS A 82 -8.62 -2.55 11.40
CA LYS A 82 -9.45 -1.35 11.54
C LYS A 82 -9.47 -0.53 10.26
N PHE A 83 -8.31 -0.33 9.64
CA PHE A 83 -8.17 0.38 8.38
C PHE A 83 -8.92 -0.34 7.26
N TRP A 84 -8.72 -1.66 7.16
CA TRP A 84 -9.38 -2.48 6.14
C TRP A 84 -10.90 -2.43 6.27
N ALA A 85 -11.43 -2.61 7.48
CA ALA A 85 -12.86 -2.57 7.75
C ALA A 85 -13.48 -1.23 7.35
N ALA A 86 -12.84 -0.11 7.69
CA ALA A 86 -13.30 1.23 7.29
C ALA A 86 -13.25 1.41 5.76
N ALA A 87 -12.18 0.92 5.10
CA ALA A 87 -12.00 1.06 3.66
C ALA A 87 -13.04 0.26 2.85
N ILE A 88 -13.37 -0.96 3.26
CA ILE A 88 -14.39 -1.78 2.57
C ILE A 88 -15.82 -1.33 2.89
N ALA A 89 -16.03 -0.72 4.07
CA ALA A 89 -17.29 -0.06 4.42
C ALA A 89 -17.44 1.32 3.75
N GLN A 90 -16.37 1.85 3.15
CA GLN A 90 -16.33 3.18 2.51
C GLN A 90 -16.65 4.32 3.49
N ASP A 91 -16.29 4.13 4.76
CA ASP A 91 -16.34 5.19 5.78
C ASP A 91 -15.11 6.09 5.63
N TRP A 92 -15.13 6.97 4.64
CA TRP A 92 -13.98 7.80 4.27
C TRP A 92 -13.51 8.72 5.39
N ALA A 93 -14.44 9.22 6.21
CA ALA A 93 -14.11 10.03 7.38
C ALA A 93 -13.30 9.24 8.41
N LEU A 94 -13.60 7.95 8.59
CA LEU A 94 -12.85 7.07 9.47
C LEU A 94 -11.54 6.60 8.82
N VAL A 95 -11.54 6.28 7.53
CA VAL A 95 -10.35 5.87 6.75
C VAL A 95 -9.24 6.92 6.83
N VAL A 96 -9.59 8.22 6.80
CA VAL A 96 -8.64 9.34 6.95
C VAL A 96 -7.99 9.39 8.34
N LYS A 97 -8.78 9.14 9.39
CA LYS A 97 -8.31 9.28 10.78
C LYS A 97 -7.42 8.12 11.21
N ILE A 98 -7.73 6.91 10.75
CA ILE A 98 -7.05 5.69 11.19
C ILE A 98 -5.52 5.73 10.96
N PRO A 99 -4.99 6.12 9.79
CA PRO A 99 -3.55 6.20 9.57
C PRO A 99 -2.84 7.08 10.61
N ARG A 100 -3.41 8.23 10.99
CA ARG A 100 -2.82 9.12 11.99
C ARG A 100 -2.65 8.45 13.36
N ALA A 101 -3.41 7.40 13.63
CA ALA A 101 -3.36 6.61 14.85
C ALA A 101 -2.65 5.26 14.66
N PHE A 102 -1.97 5.02 13.54
CA PHE A 102 -1.06 3.88 13.43
C PHE A 102 0.13 4.13 14.36
N GLU A 103 0.23 3.33 15.42
CA GLU A 103 1.38 3.30 16.33
C GLU A 103 2.56 2.51 15.71
N ASP A 104 2.74 2.62 14.39
CA ASP A 104 3.87 2.02 13.68
C ASP A 104 5.11 2.92 13.74
N GLN A 105 6.24 2.40 13.25
CA GLN A 105 7.51 3.13 13.25
C GLN A 105 7.58 4.26 12.21
N TYR A 106 6.50 4.55 11.46
CA TYR A 106 6.51 5.41 10.29
C TYR A 106 5.43 6.53 10.34
N PRO A 107 5.32 7.30 11.43
CA PRO A 107 4.24 8.29 11.62
C PRO A 107 4.21 9.37 10.52
N THR A 108 5.37 9.80 10.02
CA THR A 108 5.44 10.77 8.92
C THR A 108 4.80 10.26 7.64
N ARG A 109 4.97 8.97 7.32
CA ARG A 109 4.35 8.35 6.15
C ARG A 109 2.83 8.30 6.33
N ARG A 110 2.39 7.82 7.48
CA ARG A 110 0.96 7.71 7.84
C ARG A 110 0.23 9.04 7.78
N ASN A 111 0.87 10.12 8.24
CA ASN A 111 0.32 11.47 8.14
C ASN A 111 0.19 11.94 6.69
N LYS A 112 1.21 11.73 5.85
CA LYS A 112 1.12 12.09 4.41
C LYS A 112 0.01 11.34 3.67
N GLU A 113 -0.22 10.08 4.02
CA GLU A 113 -1.34 9.31 3.49
C GLU A 113 -2.69 9.85 3.97
N ALA A 114 -2.82 10.22 5.25
CA ALA A 114 -4.03 10.89 5.74
C ALA A 114 -4.27 12.23 5.03
N ASP A 115 -3.24 13.07 4.91
CA ASP A 115 -3.31 14.38 4.25
C ASP A 115 -3.71 14.23 2.76
N LEU A 116 -3.26 13.18 2.08
CA LEU A 116 -3.66 12.89 0.70
C LEU A 116 -5.14 12.52 0.59
N MET A 117 -5.64 11.68 1.50
CA MET A 117 -7.06 11.29 1.51
C MET A 117 -7.99 12.44 1.92
N GLU A 118 -7.53 13.35 2.80
CA GLU A 118 -8.30 14.54 3.19
C GLU A 118 -8.61 15.46 2.01
N GLN A 119 -7.73 15.55 1.01
CA GLN A 119 -7.98 16.32 -0.21
C GLN A 119 -9.14 15.76 -1.03
N ALA A 120 -9.50 14.50 -0.80
CA ALA A 120 -10.53 13.75 -1.52
C ALA A 120 -11.78 13.49 -0.68
N LEU A 121 -11.96 14.12 0.47
CA LEU A 121 -13.25 14.12 1.17
C LEU A 121 -14.25 14.99 0.40
#